data_AF-A0A1J0KKT2-F1
#
_entry.id   AF-A0A1J0KKT2-F1
#
_cell.length_a   1.000
_cell.length_b   1.000
_cell.length_c   1.000
_cell.angle_alpha   90.00
_cell.angle_beta   90.00
_cell.angle_gamma   90.00
#
_symmetry.space_group_name_H-M   'P 1'
#
loop_
_entity.id
_entity.type
_entity.pdbx_description
1 polymer ?
#
loop_
_entity_poly.entity_id
_entity_poly.type
_entity_poly.pdbx_seq_one_letter_code
_entity_poly.pdbx_strand_id
1 'polypeptide(L)'
;RMNKPMSRTEMLYIGLGHLVFILTRFYYHWFKMHHVDWFVILILVYEVMQHYYFFLSTLTICHYVRIIQYGFKHAVDLLKQYNKSEMTDVELVEKIRYIGKDCRYLFRIGENNNDIFGWTILLIFLNGIVQVLRTTNLMLYLLQGSHLTLGRAFIFYSKTLLCFAETIYIIISCESSSRAGGRIRLVCHKLQEGVHIKSSARDEFFKLATVVTTFSPKLTAANFFVINRGTLLGIVNLSTTYLLVILQFYMRESKEAEQQMNSTRNFNITCENESTIILQ
;
A
#
# COMPACT_ATOMS: atom_id res chain seq x y z
N ARG A 1 9.60 19.80 21.14
CA ARG A 1 10.46 18.59 21.11
C ARG A 1 9.55 17.36 21.07
N MET A 2 9.37 16.72 19.90
CA MET A 2 8.59 15.48 19.78
C MET A 2 9.52 14.32 19.38
N ASN A 3 10.41 13.91 20.29
CA ASN A 3 11.09 12.62 20.15
C ASN A 3 10.21 11.56 20.80
N LYS A 4 9.12 11.17 20.13
CA LYS A 4 8.42 9.95 20.53
C LYS A 4 9.25 8.78 19.99
N PRO A 5 9.72 7.84 20.83
CA PRO A 5 10.50 6.71 20.36
C PRO A 5 9.69 5.93 19.31
N MET A 6 10.40 5.45 18.29
CA MET A 6 9.84 4.62 17.22
C MET A 6 9.12 3.41 17.83
N SER A 7 7.93 3.05 17.33
CA SER A 7 7.19 1.94 17.91
C SER A 7 7.93 0.62 17.68
N ARG A 8 7.79 -0.35 18.60
CA ARG A 8 8.40 -1.68 18.44
C ARG A 8 8.04 -2.34 17.09
N THR A 9 6.82 -2.11 16.63
CA THR A 9 6.34 -2.57 15.32
C THR A 9 7.09 -1.95 14.15
N GLU A 10 7.46 -0.66 14.22
CA GLU A 10 8.29 -0.02 13.20
C GLU A 10 9.71 -0.57 13.21
N MET A 11 10.31 -0.74 14.39
CA MET A 11 11.65 -1.34 14.50
C MET A 11 11.69 -2.74 13.92
N LEU A 12 10.65 -3.54 14.19
CA LEU A 12 10.50 -4.88 13.65
C LEU A 12 10.35 -4.86 12.12
N TYR A 13 9.54 -3.95 11.59
CA TYR A 13 9.32 -3.80 10.15
C TYR A 13 10.61 -3.36 9.42
N ILE A 14 11.34 -2.39 9.99
CA ILE A 14 12.66 -1.97 9.49
C ILE A 14 13.64 -3.13 9.50
N GLY A 15 13.75 -3.83 10.62
CA GLY A 15 14.63 -5.00 10.76
C GLY A 15 14.30 -6.09 9.75
N LEU A 16 13.01 -6.39 9.53
CA LEU A 16 12.57 -7.40 8.58
C LEU A 16 12.92 -7.03 7.14
N GLY A 17 12.70 -5.78 6.72
CA GLY A 17 13.04 -5.37 5.35
C GLY A 17 14.54 -5.38 5.07
N HIS A 18 15.37 -4.96 6.02
CA HIS A 18 16.83 -5.10 5.90
C HIS A 18 17.26 -6.57 5.88
N LEU A 19 16.66 -7.42 6.72
CA LEU A 19 16.94 -8.86 6.73
C LEU A 19 16.61 -9.50 5.37
N VAL A 20 15.44 -9.21 4.81
CA VAL A 20 15.05 -9.70 3.47
C VAL A 20 16.04 -9.25 2.40
N PHE A 21 16.47 -7.98 2.43
CA PHE A 21 17.49 -7.48 1.51
C PHE A 21 18.82 -8.22 1.63
N ILE A 22 19.29 -8.44 2.86
CA ILE A 22 20.54 -9.17 3.15
C ILE A 22 20.43 -10.62 2.65
N LEU A 23 19.35 -11.33 2.99
CA LEU A 23 19.12 -12.71 2.55
C LEU A 23 19.08 -12.81 1.02
N THR A 24 18.47 -11.84 0.34
CA THR A 24 18.41 -11.83 -1.12
C THR A 24 19.77 -11.55 -1.75
N ARG A 25 20.60 -10.71 -1.13
CA ARG A 25 22.01 -10.51 -1.51
C ARG A 25 22.85 -11.79 -1.35
N PHE A 26 22.65 -12.53 -0.25
CA PHE A 26 23.31 -13.83 -0.06
C PHE A 26 22.89 -14.84 -1.13
N TYR A 27 21.59 -14.90 -1.43
CA TYR A 27 21.06 -15.77 -2.49
C TYR A 27 21.62 -15.42 -3.88
N TYR A 28 21.76 -14.12 -4.18
CA TYR A 28 22.44 -13.66 -5.39
C TYR A 28 23.90 -14.13 -5.45
N HIS A 29 24.63 -14.01 -4.34
CA HIS A 29 26.03 -14.43 -4.29
C HIS A 29 26.18 -15.95 -4.50
N TRP A 30 25.23 -16.73 -3.98
CA TRP A 30 25.14 -18.17 -4.24
C TRP A 30 24.99 -18.49 -5.73
N PHE A 31 24.11 -17.80 -6.46
CA PHE A 31 23.94 -17.99 -7.91
C PHE A 31 25.20 -17.66 -8.71
N LYS A 32 25.93 -16.60 -8.31
CA LYS A 32 27.21 -16.25 -8.94
C LYS A 32 28.23 -17.38 -8.84
N MET A 33 28.22 -18.17 -7.76
CA MET A 33 29.14 -19.31 -7.60
C MET A 33 28.82 -20.50 -8.51
N HIS A 34 27.65 -20.54 -9.16
CA HIS A 34 27.20 -21.67 -9.99
C HIS A 34 27.21 -21.38 -11.50
N HIS A 35 28.05 -20.44 -11.99
CA HIS A 35 28.20 -20.13 -13.43
C HIS A 35 26.91 -19.72 -14.16
N VAL A 36 26.03 -19.00 -13.47
CA VAL A 36 24.80 -18.46 -14.08
C VAL A 36 25.14 -17.29 -15.01
N ASP A 37 24.42 -17.18 -16.13
CA ASP A 37 24.57 -16.11 -17.13
C ASP A 37 24.55 -14.71 -16.50
N TRP A 38 25.50 -13.85 -16.91
CA TRP A 38 25.63 -12.47 -16.45
C TRP A 38 24.35 -11.64 -16.65
N PHE A 39 23.59 -11.91 -17.72
CA PHE A 39 22.34 -11.19 -17.97
C PHE A 39 21.28 -11.49 -16.88
N VAL A 40 21.17 -12.75 -16.45
CA VAL A 40 20.26 -13.17 -15.38
C VAL A 40 20.66 -12.53 -14.05
N ILE A 41 21.97 -12.45 -13.80
CA ILE A 41 22.56 -11.78 -12.63
C ILE A 41 22.17 -10.30 -12.61
N LEU A 42 22.27 -9.59 -13.74
CA LEU A 42 21.90 -8.17 -13.84
C LEU A 42 20.41 -7.94 -13.54
N ILE A 43 19.53 -8.77 -14.11
CA ILE A 43 18.08 -8.70 -13.85
C ILE A 43 17.78 -8.91 -12.37
N LEU A 44 18.44 -9.89 -11.74
CA LEU A 44 18.21 -10.18 -10.33
C LEU A 44 18.68 -9.04 -9.42
N VAL A 45 19.83 -8.43 -9.70
CA VAL A 45 20.30 -7.23 -8.96
C VAL A 45 19.31 -6.09 -9.12
N TYR A 46 18.83 -5.85 -10.34
CA TYR A 46 17.85 -4.80 -10.59
C TYR A 46 16.55 -5.03 -9.80
N GLU A 47 15.99 -6.24 -9.82
CA GLU A 47 14.78 -6.56 -9.04
C GLU A 47 14.98 -6.35 -7.53
N VAL A 48 16.15 -6.72 -6.99
CA VAL A 48 16.47 -6.54 -5.56
C VAL A 48 16.61 -5.06 -5.21
N MET A 49 17.32 -4.30 -6.04
CA MET A 49 17.49 -2.86 -5.84
C MET A 49 16.16 -2.12 -5.93
N GLN A 50 15.32 -2.46 -6.91
CA GLN A 50 13.99 -1.88 -7.05
C GLN A 50 13.12 -2.18 -5.82
N HIS A 51 13.14 -3.41 -5.32
CA HIS A 51 12.36 -3.77 -4.14
C HIS A 51 12.86 -3.02 -2.89
N TYR A 52 14.17 -2.93 -2.71
CA TYR A 52 14.75 -2.15 -1.61
C TYR A 52 14.43 -0.65 -1.70
N TYR A 53 14.42 -0.09 -2.91
CA TYR A 53 13.99 1.27 -3.15
C TYR A 53 12.53 1.51 -2.76
N PHE A 54 11.61 0.60 -3.12
CA PHE A 54 10.21 0.69 -2.70
C PHE A 54 10.03 0.54 -1.20
N PHE A 55 10.80 -0.34 -0.57
CA PHE A 55 10.81 -0.50 0.88
C PHE A 55 11.24 0.81 1.59
N LEU A 56 12.38 1.39 1.19
CA LEU A 56 12.85 2.66 1.74
C LEU A 56 11.86 3.80 1.47
N SER A 57 11.32 3.87 0.26
CA SER A 57 10.31 4.88 -0.11
C SER A 57 9.08 4.76 0.78
N THR A 58 8.58 3.54 1.01
CA THR A 58 7.46 3.25 1.90
C THR A 58 7.73 3.76 3.31
N LEU A 59 8.92 3.48 3.86
CA LEU A 59 9.31 3.98 5.18
C LEU A 59 9.32 5.51 5.22
N THR A 60 9.97 6.15 4.25
CA THR A 60 10.04 7.61 4.16
C THR A 60 8.64 8.22 4.08
N ILE A 61 7.78 7.73 3.18
CA ILE A 61 6.40 8.17 3.03
C ILE A 61 5.66 8.07 4.36
N CYS A 62 5.70 6.90 5.01
CA CYS A 62 5.00 6.68 6.27
C CYS A 62 5.54 7.56 7.41
N HIS A 63 6.86 7.83 7.46
CA HIS A 63 7.44 8.77 8.42
C HIS A 63 6.95 10.20 8.20
N TYR A 64 6.95 10.69 6.96
CA TYR A 64 6.40 12.02 6.64
C TYR A 64 4.92 12.13 7.02
N VAL A 65 4.12 11.13 6.65
CA VAL A 65 2.70 11.08 6.96
C VAL A 65 2.45 11.04 8.48
N ARG A 66 3.30 10.36 9.26
CA ARG A 66 3.24 10.36 10.72
C ARG A 66 3.58 11.73 11.32
N ILE A 67 4.54 12.47 10.77
CA ILE A 67 4.84 13.84 11.22
C ILE A 67 3.59 14.72 11.07
N ILE A 68 2.93 14.66 9.91
CA ILE A 68 1.67 15.38 9.66
C ILE A 68 0.60 14.94 10.69
N GLN A 69 0.45 13.62 10.90
CA GLN A 69 -0.49 13.08 11.86
C GLN A 69 -0.24 13.60 13.29
N TYR A 70 1.01 13.61 13.74
CA TYR A 70 1.38 14.10 15.07
C TYR A 70 1.13 15.59 15.21
N GLY A 71 1.41 16.38 14.16
CA GLY A 71 1.07 17.80 14.12
C GLY A 71 -0.42 18.04 14.36
N PHE A 72 -1.30 17.32 13.68
CA PHE A 72 -2.75 17.46 13.89
C PHE A 72 -3.21 16.96 15.26
N LYS A 73 -2.65 15.85 15.77
CA LYS A 73 -2.97 15.38 17.14
C LYS A 73 -2.56 16.42 18.19
N HIS A 74 -1.38 17.01 18.04
CA HIS A 74 -0.91 18.06 18.93
C HIS A 74 -1.80 19.31 18.88
N ALA A 75 -2.22 19.74 17.69
CA ALA A 75 -3.20 20.82 17.55
C ALA A 75 -4.51 20.52 18.31
N VAL A 76 -5.02 19.29 18.22
CA VAL A 76 -6.20 18.85 19.00
C VAL A 76 -5.94 18.94 20.50
N ASP A 77 -4.78 18.48 20.97
CA ASP A 77 -4.46 18.46 22.39
C ASP A 77 -4.29 19.88 22.95
N LEU A 78 -3.68 20.80 22.18
CA LEU A 78 -3.60 22.22 22.53
C LEU A 78 -4.98 22.88 22.61
N LEU A 79 -5.88 22.64 21.65
CA LEU A 79 -7.24 23.17 21.69
C LEU A 79 -7.98 22.74 22.97
N LYS A 80 -7.85 21.46 23.36
CA LYS A 80 -8.43 20.95 24.60
C LYS A 80 -7.79 21.54 25.85
N GLN A 81 -6.50 21.82 25.81
CA GLN A 81 -5.79 22.45 26.92
C GLN A 81 -6.25 23.90 27.11
N TYR A 82 -6.33 24.68 26.02
CA TYR A 82 -6.75 26.09 26.07
C TYR A 82 -8.18 26.27 26.57
N ASN A 83 -9.07 25.34 26.26
CA ASN A 83 -10.44 25.38 26.78
C ASN A 83 -10.54 25.04 28.29
N LYS A 84 -9.51 24.40 28.87
CA LYS A 84 -9.49 24.07 30.31
C LYS A 84 -8.82 25.15 31.15
N SER A 85 -7.93 25.94 30.54
CA SER A 85 -7.31 27.08 31.21
C SER A 85 -8.29 28.23 31.34
N GLU A 86 -8.27 28.91 32.48
CA GLU A 86 -8.94 30.20 32.66
C GLU A 86 -8.22 31.26 31.82
N MET A 87 -8.62 31.37 30.55
CA MET A 87 -8.11 32.34 29.59
C MET A 87 -9.16 33.41 29.32
N THR A 88 -8.71 34.63 29.06
CA THR A 88 -9.58 35.68 28.53
C THR A 88 -10.00 35.34 27.08
N ASP A 89 -11.14 35.87 26.62
CA ASP A 89 -11.63 35.64 25.25
C ASP A 89 -10.59 36.06 24.20
N VAL A 90 -9.88 37.17 24.44
CA VAL A 90 -8.84 37.71 23.55
C VAL A 90 -7.65 36.75 23.44
N GLU A 91 -7.15 36.23 24.57
CA GLU A 91 -6.05 35.27 24.57
C GLU A 91 -6.44 33.97 23.87
N LEU A 92 -7.65 33.47 24.13
CA LEU A 92 -8.16 32.26 23.50
C LEU A 92 -8.24 32.42 21.98
N VAL A 93 -8.74 33.56 21.48
CA VAL A 93 -8.76 33.88 20.04
C VAL A 93 -7.36 33.86 19.44
N GLU A 94 -6.39 34.50 20.08
CA GLU A 94 -5.01 34.54 19.58
C GLU A 94 -4.42 33.13 19.48
N LYS A 95 -4.65 32.29 20.50
CA LYS A 95 -4.21 30.90 20.51
C LYS A 95 -4.89 30.03 19.44
N ILE A 96 -6.20 30.19 19.22
CA ILE A 96 -6.91 29.49 18.14
C ILE A 96 -6.35 29.89 16.77
N ARG A 97 -6.09 31.19 16.56
CA ARG A 97 -5.48 31.69 15.31
C ARG A 97 -4.09 31.12 15.07
N TYR A 98 -3.29 31.00 16.13
CA TYR A 98 -1.98 30.36 16.07
C TYR A 98 -2.10 28.89 15.61
N ILE A 99 -3.00 28.11 16.23
CA ILE A 99 -3.28 26.73 15.80
C ILE A 99 -3.77 26.67 14.35
N GLY A 100 -4.60 27.62 13.92
CA GLY A 100 -5.04 27.71 12.53
C GLY A 100 -3.91 27.94 11.54
N LYS A 101 -2.88 28.72 11.91
CA LYS A 101 -1.65 28.89 11.09
C LYS A 101 -0.89 27.56 10.99
N ASP A 102 -0.70 26.86 12.11
CA ASP A 102 -0.03 25.56 12.14
C ASP A 102 -0.76 24.51 11.30
N CYS A 103 -2.09 24.47 11.38
CA CYS A 103 -2.91 23.54 10.58
C CYS A 103 -2.75 23.80 9.07
N ARG A 104 -2.74 25.07 8.64
CA ARG A 104 -2.49 25.43 7.24
C ARG A 104 -1.09 25.04 6.78
N TYR A 105 -0.09 25.17 7.65
CA TYR A 105 1.26 24.73 7.36
C TYR A 105 1.35 23.19 7.20
N LEU A 106 0.71 22.43 8.09
CA LEU A 106 0.62 20.97 7.99
C LEU A 106 -0.09 20.51 6.71
N PHE A 107 -1.14 21.23 6.29
CA PHE A 107 -1.82 20.99 5.03
C PHE A 107 -0.88 21.16 3.83
N ARG A 108 -0.11 22.26 3.77
CA ARG A 108 0.89 22.48 2.71
C ARG A 108 1.96 21.38 2.68
N ILE A 109 2.40 20.90 3.85
CA ILE A 109 3.31 19.74 3.91
C ILE A 109 2.64 18.50 3.29
N GLY A 110 1.34 18.29 3.53
CA GLY A 110 0.57 17.22 2.90
C GLY A 110 0.48 17.34 1.38
N GLU A 111 0.25 18.54 0.85
CA GLU A 111 0.26 18.79 -0.60
C GLU A 111 1.63 18.53 -1.21
N ASN A 112 2.69 19.06 -0.60
CA ASN A 112 4.07 18.80 -1.03
C ASN A 112 4.40 17.29 -0.99
N ASN A 113 3.83 16.55 -0.03
CA ASN A 113 4.01 15.10 0.04
C ASN A 113 3.37 14.40 -1.17
N ASN A 114 2.20 14.86 -1.63
CA ASN A 114 1.56 14.34 -2.85
C ASN A 114 2.40 14.63 -4.10
N ASP A 115 3.00 15.82 -4.19
CA ASP A 115 3.83 16.18 -5.35
C ASP A 115 5.13 15.36 -5.40
N ILE A 116 5.78 15.15 -4.24
CA ILE A 116 7.05 14.42 -4.15
C ILE A 116 6.83 12.91 -4.28
N PHE A 117 5.86 12.35 -3.55
CA PHE A 117 5.70 10.90 -3.40
C PHE A 117 4.49 10.32 -4.11
N GLY A 118 3.60 11.15 -4.68
CA GLY A 118 2.36 10.67 -5.30
C GLY A 118 2.62 9.64 -6.40
N TRP A 119 3.61 9.90 -7.27
CA TRP A 119 4.02 8.95 -8.30
C TRP A 119 4.64 7.68 -7.72
N THR A 120 5.48 7.83 -6.70
CA THR A 120 6.09 6.68 -6.01
C THR A 120 5.03 5.79 -5.37
N ILE A 121 4.02 6.37 -4.71
CA ILE A 121 2.89 5.61 -4.14
C ILE A 121 2.11 4.89 -5.25
N LEU A 122 1.83 5.57 -6.35
CA LEU A 122 1.15 4.95 -7.50
C LEU A 122 1.94 3.74 -8.02
N LEU A 123 3.25 3.89 -8.21
CA LEU A 123 4.13 2.81 -8.68
C LEU A 123 4.22 1.64 -7.68
N ILE A 124 4.22 1.92 -6.37
CA ILE A 124 4.17 0.88 -5.34
C ILE A 124 2.87 0.08 -5.46
N PHE A 125 1.72 0.75 -5.64
CA PHE A 125 0.43 0.07 -5.76
C PHE A 125 0.32 -0.74 -7.05
N LEU A 126 0.76 -0.19 -8.18
CA LEU A 126 0.83 -0.91 -9.45
C LEU A 126 1.76 -2.12 -9.37
N ASN A 127 2.94 -1.97 -8.75
CA ASN A 127 3.84 -3.09 -8.50
C ASN A 127 3.15 -4.15 -7.63
N GLY A 128 2.43 -3.75 -6.58
CA GLY A 128 1.64 -4.68 -5.74
C GLY A 128 0.66 -5.52 -6.57
N ILE A 129 -0.12 -4.88 -7.46
CA ILE A 129 -1.04 -5.59 -8.36
C ILE A 129 -0.28 -6.57 -9.26
N VAL A 130 0.80 -6.11 -9.91
CA VAL A 130 1.62 -6.96 -10.80
C VAL A 130 2.21 -8.16 -10.05
N GLN A 131 2.69 -7.99 -8.81
CA GLN A 131 3.23 -9.10 -8.01
C GLN A 131 2.16 -10.13 -7.66
N VAL A 132 0.94 -9.68 -7.32
CA VAL A 132 -0.19 -10.60 -7.09
C VAL A 132 -0.47 -11.40 -8.37
N LEU A 133 -0.56 -10.74 -9.52
CA LEU A 133 -0.79 -11.42 -10.80
C LEU A 133 0.33 -12.40 -11.17
N ARG A 134 1.60 -12.02 -10.99
CA ARG A 134 2.75 -12.91 -11.22
C ARG A 134 2.69 -14.15 -10.33
N THR A 135 2.34 -13.98 -9.06
CA THR A 135 2.28 -15.08 -8.08
C THR A 135 1.11 -16.00 -8.35
N THR A 136 -0.05 -15.44 -8.70
CA THR A 136 -1.20 -16.20 -9.17
C THR A 136 -0.85 -17.04 -10.40
N ASN A 137 -0.23 -16.43 -11.41
CA ASN A 137 0.15 -17.13 -12.63
C ASN A 137 1.12 -18.28 -12.31
N LEU A 138 2.09 -18.03 -11.43
CA LEU A 138 3.00 -19.06 -10.94
C LEU A 138 2.27 -20.21 -10.23
N MET A 139 1.24 -19.89 -9.42
CA MET A 139 0.42 -20.90 -8.75
C MET A 139 -0.30 -21.79 -9.77
N LEU A 140 -0.84 -21.23 -10.84
CA LEU A 140 -1.48 -22.01 -11.91
C LEU A 140 -0.49 -22.93 -12.62
N TYR A 141 0.71 -22.43 -12.93
CA TYR A 141 1.78 -23.27 -13.49
C TYR A 141 2.21 -24.39 -12.53
N LEU A 142 2.22 -24.16 -11.21
CA LEU A 142 2.51 -25.19 -10.22
C LEU A 142 1.42 -26.28 -10.18
N LEU A 143 0.15 -25.89 -10.30
CA LEU A 143 -0.97 -26.82 -10.33
C LEU A 143 -0.95 -27.75 -11.55
N GLN A 144 -0.27 -27.38 -12.63
CA GLN A 144 -0.06 -28.24 -13.81
C GLN A 144 0.97 -29.36 -13.62
N GLY A 145 1.54 -29.50 -12.42
CA GLY A 145 2.57 -30.51 -12.16
C GLY A 145 3.94 -30.11 -12.73
N SER A 146 4.17 -28.82 -12.99
CA SER A 146 5.50 -28.36 -13.39
C SER A 146 6.55 -28.66 -12.31
N HIS A 147 7.77 -29.00 -12.72
CA HIS A 147 8.91 -29.29 -11.83
C HIS A 147 9.48 -28.06 -11.09
N LEU A 148 8.65 -27.05 -10.86
CA LEU A 148 9.10 -25.82 -10.23
C LEU A 148 9.46 -26.10 -8.76
N THR A 149 10.66 -25.70 -8.36
CA THR A 149 11.17 -26.01 -7.02
C THR A 149 10.38 -25.24 -5.95
N LEU A 150 10.07 -25.91 -4.83
CA LEU A 150 9.37 -25.31 -3.68
C LEU A 150 10.04 -24.01 -3.19
N GLY A 151 11.37 -23.93 -3.30
CA GLY A 151 12.13 -22.71 -2.99
C GLY A 151 11.77 -21.51 -3.87
N ARG A 152 11.54 -21.69 -5.17
CA ARG A 152 11.11 -20.59 -6.05
C ARG A 152 9.72 -20.09 -5.66
N ALA A 153 8.79 -21.01 -5.43
CA ALA A 153 7.44 -20.66 -4.98
C ALA A 153 7.49 -19.80 -3.71
N PHE A 154 8.26 -20.23 -2.71
CA PHE A 154 8.42 -19.50 -1.45
C PHE A 154 8.93 -18.07 -1.63
N ILE A 155 9.90 -17.84 -2.54
CA ILE A 155 10.43 -16.51 -2.82
C ILE A 155 9.34 -15.59 -3.40
N PHE A 156 8.58 -16.07 -4.40
CA PHE A 156 7.51 -15.29 -5.02
C PHE A 156 6.39 -14.95 -4.03
N TYR A 157 5.93 -15.92 -3.24
CA TYR A 157 4.92 -15.68 -2.21
C TYR A 157 5.40 -14.69 -1.15
N SER A 158 6.63 -14.82 -0.68
CA SER A 158 7.21 -13.91 0.32
C SER A 158 7.30 -12.47 -0.21
N LYS A 159 7.73 -12.32 -1.47
CA LYS A 159 7.80 -11.01 -2.15
C LYS A 159 6.43 -10.37 -2.27
N THR A 160 5.42 -11.13 -2.66
CA THR A 160 4.04 -10.65 -2.80
C THR A 160 3.44 -10.24 -1.47
N LEU A 161 3.64 -11.06 -0.43
CA LEU A 161 3.19 -10.73 0.92
C LEU A 161 3.82 -9.42 1.41
N LEU A 162 5.11 -9.23 1.17
CA LEU A 162 5.82 -8.01 1.56
C LEU A 162 5.32 -6.78 0.79
N CYS A 163 5.12 -6.88 -0.53
CA CYS A 163 4.55 -5.77 -1.33
C CYS A 163 3.13 -5.40 -0.87
N PHE A 164 2.33 -6.39 -0.47
CA PHE A 164 0.99 -6.16 0.06
C PHE A 164 1.04 -5.50 1.44
N ALA A 165 1.97 -5.91 2.30
CA ALA A 165 2.20 -5.30 3.59
C ALA A 165 2.63 -3.82 3.46
N GLU A 166 3.54 -3.50 2.53
CA GLU A 166 3.94 -2.12 2.19
C GLU A 166 2.73 -1.26 1.79
N THR A 167 1.92 -1.77 0.87
CA THR A 167 0.71 -1.11 0.38
C THR A 167 -0.28 -0.83 1.51
N ILE A 168 -0.55 -1.83 2.36
CA ILE A 168 -1.43 -1.69 3.54
C ILE A 168 -0.85 -0.65 4.51
N TYR A 169 0.46 -0.66 4.73
CA TYR A 169 1.11 0.25 5.67
C TYR A 169 0.99 1.71 5.23
N ILE A 170 1.16 2.00 3.93
CA ILE A 170 0.91 3.33 3.34
C ILE A 170 -0.56 3.71 3.54
N ILE A 171 -1.50 2.84 3.15
CA ILE A 171 -2.95 3.13 3.25
C ILE A 171 -3.35 3.47 4.69
N ILE A 172 -2.93 2.66 5.65
CA ILE A 172 -3.24 2.88 7.07
C ILE A 172 -2.63 4.20 7.55
N SER A 173 -1.37 4.48 7.19
CA SER A 173 -0.69 5.70 7.61
C SER A 173 -1.39 6.95 7.05
N CYS A 174 -1.67 6.97 5.75
CA CYS A 174 -2.34 8.07 5.06
C CYS A 174 -3.74 8.33 5.63
N GLU A 175 -4.52 7.27 5.84
CA GLU A 175 -5.85 7.39 6.42
C GLU A 175 -5.80 7.88 7.88
N SER A 176 -4.83 7.39 8.67
CA SER A 176 -4.65 7.76 10.06
C SER A 176 -4.28 9.24 10.23
N SER A 177 -3.51 9.79 9.28
CA SER A 177 -3.23 11.24 9.18
C SER A 177 -4.47 12.03 8.79
N SER A 178 -5.19 11.60 7.75
CA SER A 178 -6.44 12.22 7.29
C SER A 178 -7.50 12.29 8.40
N ARG A 179 -7.67 11.20 9.15
CA ARG A 179 -8.56 11.14 10.32
C ARG A 179 -8.09 12.05 11.45
N ALA A 180 -6.80 12.22 11.66
CA ALA A 180 -6.28 13.14 12.67
C ALA A 180 -6.62 14.59 12.32
N GLY A 181 -6.47 14.99 11.06
CA GLY A 181 -6.92 16.30 10.58
C GLY A 181 -8.43 16.51 10.78
N GLY A 182 -9.25 15.53 10.39
CA GLY A 182 -10.71 15.59 10.55
C GLY A 182 -11.20 15.68 12.00
N ARG A 183 -10.42 15.21 12.99
CA ARG A 183 -10.76 15.33 14.41
C ARG A 183 -10.74 16.77 14.91
N ILE A 184 -9.93 17.65 14.33
CA ILE A 184 -9.87 19.06 14.75
C ILE A 184 -11.23 19.72 14.56
N ARG A 185 -11.91 19.45 13.44
CA ARG A 185 -13.26 19.95 13.18
C ARG A 185 -14.24 19.54 14.28
N LEU A 186 -14.25 18.25 14.63
CA LEU A 186 -15.15 17.73 15.68
C LEU A 186 -14.87 18.37 17.03
N VAL A 187 -13.59 18.56 17.37
CA VAL A 187 -13.19 19.21 18.61
C VAL A 187 -13.56 20.69 18.61
N CYS A 188 -13.34 21.42 17.51
CA CYS A 188 -13.72 22.83 17.42
C CYS A 188 -15.23 23.02 17.63
N HIS A 189 -16.08 22.21 17.00
CA HIS A 189 -17.53 22.28 17.23
C HIS A 189 -17.91 21.97 18.67
N LYS A 190 -17.31 20.93 19.26
CA LYS A 190 -17.57 20.59 20.66
C LYS A 190 -17.12 21.69 21.64
N LEU A 191 -15.98 22.32 21.38
CA LEU A 191 -15.48 23.42 22.22
C LEU A 191 -16.35 24.68 22.04
N GLN A 192 -16.84 24.93 20.83
CA GLN A 192 -17.75 26.04 20.52
C GLN A 192 -19.03 26.03 21.38
N GLU A 193 -19.54 24.84 21.73
CA GLU A 193 -20.72 24.69 22.61
C GLU A 193 -20.47 25.18 24.04
N GLY A 194 -19.22 25.13 24.51
CA GLY A 194 -18.82 25.55 25.85
C GLY A 194 -18.55 27.06 25.99
N VAL A 195 -18.52 27.81 24.88
CA VAL A 195 -18.24 29.25 24.89
C VAL A 195 -19.53 30.07 24.73
N HIS A 196 -19.60 31.22 25.41
CA HIS A 196 -20.73 32.14 25.33
C HIS A 196 -21.09 32.48 23.87
N ILE A 197 -22.40 32.58 23.58
CA ILE A 197 -22.94 32.72 22.21
C ILE A 197 -22.38 33.94 21.48
N LYS A 198 -22.11 35.04 22.20
CA LYS A 198 -21.60 36.30 21.63
C LYS A 198 -20.08 36.48 21.75
N SER A 199 -19.34 35.45 22.18
CA SER A 199 -17.89 35.53 22.34
C SER A 199 -17.17 35.51 21.00
N SER A 200 -16.05 36.23 20.90
CA SER A 200 -15.24 36.23 19.67
C SER A 200 -14.49 34.91 19.48
N ALA A 201 -14.20 34.18 20.57
CA ALA A 201 -13.64 32.83 20.50
C ALA A 201 -14.57 31.82 19.82
N ARG A 202 -15.89 31.93 20.03
CA ARG A 202 -16.88 31.05 19.37
C ARG A 202 -16.78 31.16 17.84
N ASP A 203 -16.68 32.40 17.33
CA ASP A 203 -16.53 32.65 15.89
C ASP A 203 -15.19 32.14 15.36
N GLU A 204 -14.12 32.25 16.15
CA GLU A 204 -12.79 31.78 15.76
C GLU A 204 -12.72 30.24 15.73
N PHE A 205 -13.36 29.54 16.67
CA PHE A 205 -13.52 28.07 16.59
C PHE A 205 -14.28 27.64 15.35
N PHE A 206 -15.37 28.35 15.01
CA PHE A 206 -16.13 28.06 13.80
C PHE A 206 -15.28 28.28 12.54
N LYS A 207 -14.56 29.40 12.44
CA LYS A 207 -13.62 29.67 11.34
C LYS A 207 -12.56 28.59 11.22
N LEU A 208 -11.97 28.16 12.34
CA LEU A 208 -10.98 27.07 12.34
C LEU A 208 -11.60 25.76 11.84
N ALA A 209 -12.80 25.42 12.30
CA ALA A 209 -13.52 24.22 11.82
C ALA A 209 -13.78 24.28 10.31
N THR A 210 -14.20 25.43 9.79
CA THR A 210 -14.40 25.66 8.34
C THR A 210 -13.09 25.52 7.58
N VAL A 211 -12.01 26.17 8.03
CA VAL A 211 -10.68 26.08 7.40
C VAL A 211 -10.20 24.63 7.34
N VAL A 212 -10.27 23.88 8.43
CA VAL A 212 -9.83 22.48 8.45
C VAL A 212 -10.72 21.58 7.59
N THR A 213 -12.00 21.91 7.44
CA THR A 213 -12.91 21.18 6.53
C THR A 213 -12.51 21.39 5.08
N THR A 214 -12.22 22.63 4.70
CA THR A 214 -11.78 22.99 3.34
C THR A 214 -10.39 22.45 3.02
N PHE A 215 -9.47 22.52 3.97
CA PHE A 215 -8.06 22.15 3.84
C PHE A 215 -7.73 20.84 4.56
N SER A 216 -8.62 19.85 4.47
CA SER A 216 -8.33 18.52 5.02
C SER A 216 -7.19 17.87 4.22
N PRO A 217 -6.14 17.34 4.87
CA PRO A 217 -5.03 16.68 4.17
C PRO A 217 -5.56 15.47 3.41
N LYS A 218 -5.70 15.61 2.09
CA LYS A 218 -6.02 14.49 1.20
C LYS A 218 -4.72 13.98 0.62
N LEU A 219 -4.23 12.87 1.15
CA LEU A 219 -3.06 12.21 0.58
C LEU A 219 -3.50 11.44 -0.66
N THR A 220 -2.87 11.73 -1.80
CA THR A 220 -3.25 11.21 -3.12
C THR A 220 -2.08 10.47 -3.76
N ALA A 221 -2.38 9.48 -4.59
CA ALA A 221 -1.40 8.85 -5.46
C ALA A 221 -1.37 9.60 -6.79
N ALA A 222 -0.41 10.51 -6.96
CA ALA A 222 -0.22 11.36 -8.14
C ALA A 222 -1.52 12.06 -8.59
N ASN A 223 -2.35 12.48 -7.64
CA ASN A 223 -3.67 13.09 -7.87
C ASN A 223 -4.70 12.23 -8.63
N PHE A 224 -4.42 10.94 -8.92
CA PHE A 224 -5.39 10.03 -9.54
C PHE A 224 -6.49 9.62 -8.56
N PHE A 225 -6.13 9.28 -7.33
CA PHE A 225 -7.09 8.88 -6.29
C PHE A 225 -6.61 9.23 -4.89
N VAL A 226 -7.57 9.42 -3.98
CA VAL A 226 -7.32 9.61 -2.54
C VAL A 226 -7.01 8.25 -1.91
N ILE A 227 -5.94 8.20 -1.12
CA ILE A 227 -5.49 6.97 -0.43
C ILE A 227 -6.33 6.78 0.84
N ASN A 228 -7.16 5.75 0.85
CA ASN A 228 -7.99 5.37 1.99
C ASN A 228 -8.22 3.85 2.03
N ARG A 229 -8.98 3.35 3.02
CA ARG A 229 -9.31 1.91 3.09
C ARG A 229 -10.08 1.38 1.88
N GLY A 230 -10.85 2.24 1.20
CA GLY A 230 -11.50 1.90 -0.05
C GLY A 230 -10.50 1.56 -1.16
N THR A 231 -9.32 2.18 -1.15
CA THR A 231 -8.23 1.84 -2.07
C THR A 231 -7.77 0.40 -1.91
N LEU A 232 -7.68 -0.12 -0.69
CA LEU A 232 -7.33 -1.52 -0.44
C LEU A 232 -8.36 -2.47 -1.07
N LEU A 233 -9.65 -2.19 -0.87
CA LEU A 233 -10.74 -2.95 -1.48
C LEU A 233 -10.69 -2.86 -3.01
N GLY A 234 -10.34 -1.69 -3.56
CA GLY A 234 -10.13 -1.49 -4.99
C GLY A 234 -9.01 -2.36 -5.55
N ILE A 235 -7.87 -2.43 -4.87
CA ILE A 235 -6.72 -3.28 -5.26
C ILE A 235 -7.12 -4.76 -5.23
N VAL A 236 -7.81 -5.20 -4.18
CA VAL A 236 -8.32 -6.58 -4.07
C VAL A 236 -9.28 -6.88 -5.21
N ASN A 237 -10.27 -6.01 -5.44
CA ASN A 237 -11.28 -6.19 -6.49
C ASN A 237 -10.64 -6.27 -7.89
N LEU A 238 -9.68 -5.38 -8.18
CA LEU A 238 -8.95 -5.38 -9.44
C LEU A 238 -8.14 -6.68 -9.61
N SER A 239 -7.41 -7.08 -8.57
CA SER A 239 -6.60 -8.30 -8.58
C SER A 239 -7.46 -9.55 -8.76
N THR A 240 -8.60 -9.64 -8.07
CA THR A 240 -9.57 -10.74 -8.21
C THR A 240 -10.18 -10.78 -9.61
N THR A 241 -10.52 -9.63 -10.17
CA THR A 241 -11.07 -9.55 -11.54
C THR A 241 -10.08 -10.10 -12.55
N TYR A 242 -8.81 -9.68 -12.49
CA TYR A 242 -7.78 -10.21 -13.37
C TYR A 242 -7.49 -11.69 -13.13
N LEU A 243 -7.48 -12.14 -11.87
CA LEU A 243 -7.35 -13.57 -11.51
C LEU A 243 -8.45 -14.40 -12.19
N LEU A 244 -9.70 -13.96 -12.14
CA LEU A 244 -10.82 -14.65 -12.78
C LEU A 244 -10.64 -14.72 -14.30
N VAL A 245 -10.19 -13.64 -14.93
CA VAL A 245 -9.90 -13.62 -16.37
C VAL A 245 -8.80 -14.63 -16.73
N ILE A 246 -7.68 -14.64 -15.99
CA ILE A 246 -6.58 -15.60 -16.21
C ILE A 246 -7.08 -17.04 -16.04
N LEU A 247 -7.85 -17.31 -14.98
CA LEU A 247 -8.44 -18.64 -14.74
C LEU A 247 -9.37 -19.08 -15.88
N GLN A 248 -10.17 -18.16 -16.44
CA GLN A 248 -11.06 -18.48 -17.56
C GLN A 248 -10.30 -18.85 -18.83
N PHE A 249 -9.25 -18.09 -19.17
CA PHE A 249 -8.37 -18.43 -20.31
C PHE A 249 -7.71 -19.78 -20.09
N TYR A 250 -7.20 -20.00 -18.89
CA TYR A 250 -6.54 -21.25 -18.51
C TYR A 250 -7.48 -22.47 -18.62
N MET A 251 -8.70 -22.39 -18.09
CA MET A 251 -9.66 -23.48 -18.17
C MET A 251 -10.07 -23.80 -19.62
N ARG A 252 -10.08 -22.80 -20.51
CA ARG A 252 -10.38 -23.00 -21.93
C ARG A 252 -9.29 -23.82 -22.61
N GLU A 253 -8.03 -23.41 -22.45
CA GLU A 253 -6.88 -24.10 -23.04
C GLU A 253 -6.78 -25.56 -22.56
N SER A 254 -7.03 -25.80 -21.27
CA SER A 254 -7.06 -27.17 -20.73
C SER A 254 -8.11 -28.07 -21.39
N LYS A 255 -9.30 -27.54 -21.69
CA LYS A 255 -10.37 -28.30 -22.34
C LYS A 255 -10.06 -28.61 -23.79
N GLU A 256 -9.45 -27.65 -24.50
CA GLU A 256 -9.03 -27.83 -25.89
C GLU A 256 -7.94 -28.91 -26.00
N ALA A 257 -6.97 -28.91 -25.09
CA ALA A 257 -5.93 -29.95 -25.03
C ALA A 257 -6.50 -31.35 -24.76
N GLU A 258 -7.45 -31.48 -23.83
CA GLU A 258 -8.11 -32.75 -23.52
C GLU A 258 -8.94 -33.28 -24.71
N GLN A 259 -9.68 -32.40 -25.39
CA GLN A 259 -10.42 -32.76 -26.61
C GLN A 259 -9.49 -33.26 -27.72
N GLN A 260 -8.34 -32.61 -27.91
CA GLN A 260 -7.36 -33.02 -28.91
C GLN A 260 -6.74 -34.39 -28.58
N MET A 261 -6.43 -34.65 -27.31
CA MET A 261 -5.96 -35.96 -26.86
C MET A 261 -7.01 -37.06 -27.07
N ASN A 262 -8.28 -36.80 -26.75
CA ASN A 262 -9.36 -37.76 -26.95
C ASN A 262 -9.62 -38.03 -28.45
N SER A 263 -9.56 -37.01 -29.30
CA SER A 263 -9.65 -37.19 -30.76
C SER A 263 -8.51 -38.05 -31.30
N THR A 264 -7.28 -37.84 -30.82
CA THR A 264 -6.11 -38.63 -31.23
C THR A 264 -6.21 -40.07 -30.76
N ARG A 265 -6.68 -40.31 -29.53
CA ARG A 265 -6.90 -41.65 -28.99
C ARG A 265 -7.96 -42.41 -29.78
N ASN A 266 -9.08 -41.77 -30.12
CA ASN A 266 -10.14 -42.39 -30.90
C ASN A 266 -9.67 -42.74 -32.32
N PHE A 267 -8.86 -41.87 -32.94
CA PHE A 267 -8.26 -42.16 -34.25
C PHE A 267 -7.37 -43.42 -34.19
N ASN A 268 -6.47 -43.51 -33.19
CA ASN A 268 -5.60 -44.68 -33.04
C ASN A 268 -6.37 -46.00 -32.81
N ILE A 269 -7.43 -45.97 -31.98
CA ILE A 269 -8.29 -47.15 -31.75
C ILE A 269 -8.98 -47.59 -33.06
N THR A 270 -9.40 -46.63 -33.89
CA THR A 270 -10.06 -46.93 -35.17
C THR A 270 -9.07 -47.61 -36.14
N CYS A 271 -7.84 -47.11 -36.23
CA CYS A 271 -6.79 -47.72 -37.06
C CYS A 271 -6.38 -49.13 -36.60
N GLU A 272 -6.30 -49.38 -35.28
CA GLU A 272 -5.99 -50.73 -34.76
C GLU A 272 -7.09 -51.75 -35.09
N ASN A 273 -8.35 -51.34 -35.01
CA ASN A 273 -9.48 -52.20 -35.37
C ASN A 273 -9.52 -52.52 -36.87
N GLU A 274 -9.26 -51.55 -37.74
CA GLU A 274 -9.17 -51.80 -39.20
C GLU A 274 -8.01 -52.74 -39.55
N SER A 275 -6.87 -52.59 -38.88
CA SER A 275 -5.70 -53.47 -39.07
C SER A 275 -6.00 -54.92 -38.69
N THR A 276 -6.83 -55.12 -37.67
CA THR A 276 -7.22 -56.45 -37.19
C THR A 276 -8.20 -57.15 -38.14
N ILE A 277 -9.09 -56.39 -38.80
CA ILE A 277 -10.06 -56.92 -39.78
C ILE A 277 -9.36 -57.39 -41.06
N ILE A 278 -8.28 -56.72 -41.49
CA ILE A 278 -7.54 -57.10 -42.73
C ILE A 278 -6.75 -58.41 -42.56
N LEU A 279 -6.44 -58.82 -41.32
CA LEU A 279 -5.66 -60.02 -41.01
C LEU A 279 -6.51 -61.27 -40.76
N GLN A 280 -7.85 -61.16 -40.78
CA GLN A 280 -8.79 -62.29 -40.69
C GLN A 280 -9.36 -62.65 -42.06
#